data_AF-A0AAX4HL34-F1
#
_entry.id   AF-A0AAX4HL34-F1
#
_cell.length_a   1.000
_cell.length_b   1.000
_cell.length_c   1.000
_cell.angle_alpha   90.00
_cell.angle_beta   90.00
_cell.angle_gamma   90.00
#
_symmetry.space_group_name_H-M   'P 1'
#
loop_
_entity.id
_entity.type
_entity.pdbx_description
1 polymer ?
#
loop_
_entity_poly.entity_id
_entity_poly.type
_entity_poly.pdbx_seq_one_letter_code
_entity_poly.pdbx_strand_id
1 'polypeptide(L)'
;MARAQTNKIDLLTDHLIKIISETNGITLTDTLELAVMGDSKDDNALVKKSLQEFRRLINDFKTDEVEIKTLLNHPVASALFNFFKRFPKPYIEEHIHLTGSLSAEFIHPHLMKLLKGPNKQVYFDIINKVYGEGTAEKIETIEDVDNLVRLKEDEYFDRYLKILLLPKLILTTKEMHAEAAYHMASELYHKFNVGMIRLKFTLSRATSASDEQIPGLENLTEEDVVLGLYDGYMRFKKEVPGFDFVLSPCFRKEANFFDAAHYSTKKEHFLHQVDAILDIIEKYPFLCPYLCEVDTVGSEKDLYRKGHFAEMQQGFRKLHFKGFSLRSHHGETWHTLKKGVQAVDNALNIWHIDTLEHGLSLGINPNYYFHSLYRRLVIDNERGGKIKENSSDWKELMDMDWREHTNVREKLFNGEPLNSNEKREFVKVKFHTAREVEHYQHDVLNRMINKGVSLVALPSSNNKLTTSFEDYKDHPFSWWEKKGLKLGVGTDNYVTLNTNYIQELLILLFTDPDNLKITKLLMVATGETKRPYLSQLLWKMRG
;
A
#
# COMPACT_ATOMS: atom_id res chain seq x y z
N MET A 1 -21.10 -29.59 -6.47
CA MET A 1 -20.96 -28.49 -5.48
C MET A 1 -20.52 -27.18 -6.13
N ALA A 2 -19.42 -27.16 -6.91
CA ALA A 2 -18.95 -25.94 -7.61
C ALA A 2 -20.04 -25.23 -8.45
N ARG A 3 -20.76 -25.94 -9.33
CA ARG A 3 -21.82 -25.35 -10.18
C ARG A 3 -22.99 -24.72 -9.39
N ALA A 4 -23.32 -25.27 -8.22
CA ALA A 4 -24.37 -24.72 -7.35
C ALA A 4 -23.88 -23.47 -6.60
N GLN A 5 -22.60 -23.42 -6.24
CA GLN A 5 -21.97 -22.26 -5.61
C GLN A 5 -21.81 -21.10 -6.60
N THR A 6 -21.43 -21.39 -7.85
CA THR A 6 -21.41 -20.39 -8.94
C THR A 6 -22.78 -19.77 -9.15
N ASN A 7 -23.83 -20.59 -9.28
CA ASN A 7 -25.21 -20.13 -9.45
C ASN A 7 -25.68 -19.24 -8.27
N LYS A 8 -25.26 -19.56 -7.04
CA LYS A 8 -25.56 -18.75 -5.85
C LYS A 8 -24.88 -17.38 -5.89
N ILE A 9 -23.61 -17.32 -6.30
CA ILE A 9 -22.85 -16.07 -6.39
C ILE A 9 -23.45 -15.16 -7.45
N ASP A 10 -23.82 -15.70 -8.62
CA ASP A 10 -24.44 -14.91 -9.69
C ASP A 10 -25.77 -14.29 -9.24
N LEU A 11 -26.64 -15.08 -8.59
CA LEU A 11 -27.90 -14.57 -8.01
C LEU A 11 -27.67 -13.49 -6.95
N LEU A 12 -26.65 -13.65 -6.10
CA LEU A 12 -26.25 -12.62 -5.14
C LEU A 12 -25.73 -11.36 -5.84
N THR A 13 -24.93 -11.51 -6.89
CA THR A 13 -24.39 -10.39 -7.67
C THR A 13 -25.52 -9.57 -8.28
N ASP A 14 -26.47 -10.22 -8.96
CA ASP A 14 -27.57 -9.53 -9.63
C ASP A 14 -28.48 -8.82 -8.61
N HIS A 15 -28.73 -9.46 -7.47
CA HIS A 15 -29.49 -8.85 -6.37
C HIS A 15 -28.77 -7.64 -5.77
N LEU A 16 -27.47 -7.73 -5.52
CA LEU A 16 -26.67 -6.61 -5.00
C LEU A 16 -26.57 -5.48 -6.02
N ILE A 17 -26.36 -5.76 -7.30
CA ILE A 17 -26.41 -4.75 -8.38
C ILE A 17 -27.75 -4.01 -8.31
N LYS A 18 -28.87 -4.73 -8.24
CA LYS A 18 -30.20 -4.10 -8.17
C LYS A 18 -30.31 -3.14 -6.99
N ILE A 19 -30.02 -3.60 -5.77
CA ILE A 19 -30.18 -2.80 -4.54
C ILE A 19 -29.21 -1.62 -4.51
N ILE A 20 -27.94 -1.83 -4.86
CA ILE A 20 -26.92 -0.76 -4.89
C ILE A 20 -27.32 0.32 -5.91
N SER A 21 -27.83 -0.08 -7.07
CA SER A 21 -28.26 0.87 -8.10
C SER A 21 -29.52 1.64 -7.72
N GLU A 22 -30.52 0.98 -7.10
CA GLU A 22 -31.76 1.62 -6.62
C GLU A 22 -31.53 2.60 -5.47
N THR A 23 -30.54 2.32 -4.62
CA THR A 23 -30.19 3.18 -3.47
C THR A 23 -29.13 4.22 -3.80
N ASN A 24 -28.55 4.19 -4.99
CA ASN A 24 -27.41 5.02 -5.37
C ASN A 24 -26.22 4.84 -4.41
N GLY A 25 -25.88 3.58 -4.14
CA GLY A 25 -24.69 3.14 -3.40
C GLY A 25 -24.54 3.76 -2.02
N ILE A 26 -25.50 3.49 -1.14
CA ILE A 26 -25.44 3.84 0.29
C ILE A 26 -24.39 2.98 1.04
N THR A 27 -24.41 3.02 2.36
CA THR A 27 -23.47 2.26 3.22
C THR A 27 -23.70 0.76 3.04
N LEU A 28 -22.70 -0.06 3.36
CA LEU A 28 -22.82 -1.50 3.21
C LEU A 28 -23.88 -2.07 4.16
N THR A 29 -23.93 -1.60 5.41
CA THR A 29 -24.92 -2.04 6.41
C THR A 29 -26.35 -1.81 5.91
N ASP A 30 -26.66 -0.59 5.44
CA ASP A 30 -28.00 -0.25 4.94
C ASP A 30 -28.32 -1.02 3.66
N THR A 31 -27.34 -1.18 2.77
CA THR A 31 -27.49 -1.97 1.53
C THR A 31 -27.88 -3.42 1.85
N LEU A 32 -27.18 -4.05 2.80
CA LEU A 32 -27.46 -5.43 3.20
C LEU A 32 -28.79 -5.55 3.94
N GLU A 33 -29.18 -4.55 4.73
CA GLU A 33 -30.49 -4.51 5.40
C GLU A 33 -31.63 -4.47 4.39
N LEU A 34 -31.59 -3.53 3.45
CA LEU A 34 -32.60 -3.41 2.39
C LEU A 34 -32.63 -4.64 1.49
N ALA A 35 -31.46 -5.21 1.20
CA ALA A 35 -31.36 -6.44 0.41
C ALA A 35 -32.02 -7.66 1.10
N VAL A 36 -32.13 -7.66 2.43
CA VAL A 36 -32.84 -8.71 3.20
C VAL A 36 -34.34 -8.41 3.34
N MET A 37 -34.72 -7.13 3.39
CA MET A 37 -36.11 -6.67 3.54
C MET A 37 -36.96 -6.79 2.28
N GLY A 38 -36.35 -6.84 1.08
CA GLY A 38 -37.11 -6.88 -0.17
C GLY A 38 -38.09 -8.05 -0.22
N ASP A 39 -39.39 -7.75 -0.28
CA ASP A 39 -40.49 -8.73 -0.35
C ASP A 39 -40.89 -8.99 -1.82
N SER A 40 -40.02 -9.63 -2.61
CA SER A 40 -40.41 -10.06 -3.95
C SER A 40 -40.97 -11.48 -3.92
N LYS A 41 -41.93 -11.78 -4.82
CA LYS A 41 -42.43 -13.16 -5.02
C LYS A 41 -41.35 -14.13 -5.53
N ASP A 42 -40.18 -13.61 -5.90
CA ASP A 42 -39.01 -14.33 -6.42
C ASP A 42 -37.88 -14.45 -5.37
N ASP A 43 -38.17 -14.19 -4.09
CA ASP A 43 -37.21 -14.23 -2.99
C ASP A 43 -36.55 -15.61 -2.84
N ASN A 44 -35.34 -15.73 -3.38
CA ASN A 44 -34.54 -16.93 -3.22
C ASN A 44 -34.06 -17.04 -1.75
N ALA A 45 -34.61 -18.02 -1.02
CA ALA A 45 -34.27 -18.26 0.37
C ALA A 45 -32.75 -18.42 0.62
N LEU A 46 -32.00 -18.94 -0.35
CA LEU A 46 -30.54 -19.08 -0.25
C LEU A 46 -29.81 -17.73 -0.30
N VAL A 47 -30.32 -16.77 -1.08
CA VAL A 47 -29.79 -15.40 -1.16
C VAL A 47 -30.03 -14.69 0.17
N LYS A 48 -31.28 -14.72 0.66
CA LYS A 48 -31.66 -14.09 1.94
C LYS A 48 -30.85 -14.63 3.12
N LYS A 49 -30.71 -15.96 3.21
CA LYS A 49 -29.91 -16.61 4.27
C LYS A 49 -28.45 -16.14 4.25
N SER A 50 -27.82 -16.07 3.06
CA SER A 50 -26.44 -15.62 2.96
C SER A 50 -26.25 -14.14 3.26
N LEU A 51 -27.19 -13.28 2.89
CA LEU A 51 -27.13 -11.87 3.27
C LEU A 51 -27.27 -11.69 4.79
N GLN A 52 -28.17 -12.43 5.43
CA GLN A 52 -28.32 -12.42 6.90
C GLN A 52 -27.06 -12.92 7.62
N GLU A 53 -26.48 -14.03 7.15
CA GLU A 53 -25.22 -14.56 7.65
C GLU A 53 -24.09 -13.54 7.52
N PHE A 54 -23.94 -12.92 6.35
CA PHE A 54 -22.91 -11.92 6.11
C PHE A 54 -23.08 -10.68 6.99
N ARG A 55 -24.32 -10.21 7.20
CA ARG A 55 -24.60 -9.10 8.14
C ARG A 55 -24.14 -9.43 9.55
N ARG A 56 -24.36 -10.66 10.02
CA ARG A 56 -23.87 -11.10 11.33
C ARG A 56 -22.34 -11.07 11.35
N LEU A 57 -21.69 -11.68 10.34
CA LEU A 57 -20.23 -11.70 10.27
C LEU A 57 -19.60 -10.31 10.22
N ILE A 58 -20.24 -9.32 9.57
CA ILE A 58 -19.77 -7.93 9.58
C ILE A 58 -19.79 -7.35 10.99
N ASN A 59 -20.84 -7.63 11.78
CA ASN A 59 -20.88 -7.20 13.18
C ASN A 59 -19.84 -7.93 14.02
N ASP A 60 -19.71 -9.24 13.83
CA ASP A 60 -18.73 -10.08 14.52
C ASP A 60 -17.30 -9.58 14.23
N PHE A 61 -16.99 -9.16 13.00
CA PHE A 61 -15.71 -8.57 12.62
C PHE A 61 -15.44 -7.26 13.37
N LYS A 62 -16.43 -6.38 13.45
CA LYS A 62 -16.30 -5.12 14.19
C LYS A 62 -16.02 -5.35 15.68
N THR A 63 -16.51 -6.44 16.26
CA THR A 63 -16.33 -6.79 17.67
C THR A 63 -15.19 -7.78 17.93
N ASP A 64 -14.27 -7.99 16.97
CA ASP A 64 -13.12 -8.91 17.09
C ASP A 64 -13.47 -10.40 17.26
N GLU A 65 -14.68 -10.81 16.89
CA GLU A 65 -15.12 -12.21 16.98
C GLU A 65 -14.74 -13.03 15.73
N VAL A 66 -14.52 -12.38 14.59
CA VAL A 66 -14.00 -13.00 13.36
C VAL A 66 -13.00 -12.10 12.66
N GLU A 67 -12.05 -12.69 11.93
CA GLU A 67 -11.09 -11.95 11.10
C GLU A 67 -11.68 -11.54 9.74
N ILE A 68 -11.10 -10.52 9.10
CA ILE A 68 -11.51 -10.05 7.77
C ILE A 68 -11.50 -11.17 6.70
N LYS A 69 -10.61 -12.15 6.84
CA LYS A 69 -10.51 -13.31 5.92
C LYS A 69 -11.81 -14.13 5.89
N THR A 70 -12.52 -14.19 7.01
CA THR A 70 -13.85 -14.83 7.10
C THR A 70 -14.86 -14.09 6.21
N LEU A 71 -14.80 -12.76 6.19
CA LEU A 71 -15.66 -11.94 5.32
C LEU A 71 -15.28 -12.11 3.85
N LEU A 72 -13.99 -11.98 3.52
CA LEU A 72 -13.49 -12.03 2.13
C LEU A 72 -13.77 -13.38 1.45
N ASN A 73 -13.79 -14.48 2.21
CA ASN A 73 -14.11 -15.82 1.69
C ASN A 73 -15.61 -16.11 1.59
N HIS A 74 -16.48 -15.21 2.07
CA HIS A 74 -17.91 -15.42 2.05
C HIS A 74 -18.52 -15.19 0.65
N PRO A 75 -19.54 -15.95 0.20
CA PRO A 75 -20.16 -15.77 -1.12
C PRO A 75 -20.68 -14.36 -1.43
N VAL A 76 -21.09 -13.59 -0.41
CA VAL A 76 -21.51 -12.18 -0.56
C VAL A 76 -20.31 -11.29 -0.94
N ALA A 77 -19.11 -11.54 -0.38
CA ALA A 77 -17.91 -10.82 -0.78
C ALA A 77 -17.52 -11.16 -2.22
N SER A 78 -17.65 -12.41 -2.65
CA SER A 78 -17.47 -12.78 -4.07
C SER A 78 -18.50 -12.09 -4.99
N ALA A 79 -19.73 -11.92 -4.51
CA ALA A 79 -20.76 -11.23 -5.27
C ALA A 79 -20.50 -9.71 -5.37
N LEU A 80 -20.01 -9.07 -4.31
CA LEU A 80 -19.54 -7.68 -4.31
C LEU A 80 -18.28 -7.52 -5.18
N PHE A 81 -17.37 -8.49 -5.17
CA PHE A 81 -16.22 -8.52 -6.08
C PHE A 81 -16.69 -8.45 -7.54
N ASN A 82 -17.67 -9.28 -7.91
CA ASN A 82 -18.25 -9.25 -9.25
C ASN A 82 -18.96 -7.92 -9.55
N PHE A 83 -19.62 -7.30 -8.57
CA PHE A 83 -20.18 -5.95 -8.72
C PHE A 83 -19.07 -4.95 -9.10
N PHE A 84 -17.98 -4.88 -8.34
CA PHE A 84 -16.87 -3.97 -8.65
C PHE A 84 -16.20 -4.32 -9.99
N LYS A 85 -16.03 -5.61 -10.30
CA LYS A 85 -15.46 -6.04 -11.58
C LYS A 85 -16.31 -5.63 -12.78
N ARG A 86 -17.64 -5.66 -12.64
CA ARG A 86 -18.60 -5.29 -13.69
C ARG A 86 -18.89 -3.79 -13.74
N PHE A 87 -18.30 -2.97 -12.85
CA PHE A 87 -18.59 -1.55 -12.81
C PHE A 87 -18.18 -0.88 -14.14
N PRO A 88 -19.06 -0.11 -14.82
CA PRO A 88 -18.80 0.28 -16.21
C PRO A 88 -17.63 1.25 -16.43
N LYS A 89 -17.12 1.89 -15.38
CA LYS A 89 -15.97 2.79 -15.45
C LYS A 89 -14.77 2.11 -14.78
N PRO A 90 -13.64 1.97 -15.50
CA PRO A 90 -12.44 1.39 -14.93
C PRO A 90 -11.87 2.21 -13.76
N TYR A 91 -11.10 1.54 -12.91
CA TYR A 91 -10.44 2.11 -11.75
C TYR A 91 -9.06 2.69 -12.05
N ILE A 92 -8.59 3.53 -11.12
CA ILE A 92 -7.25 4.11 -11.10
C ILE A 92 -6.45 3.41 -10.00
N GLU A 93 -5.46 2.63 -10.40
CA GLU A 93 -4.42 2.11 -9.52
C GLU A 93 -3.42 3.23 -9.24
N GLU A 94 -3.58 3.89 -8.10
CA GLU A 94 -2.79 5.06 -7.71
C GLU A 94 -1.39 4.70 -7.22
N HIS A 95 -1.15 3.45 -6.82
CA HIS A 95 0.12 3.06 -6.23
C HIS A 95 0.33 1.56 -6.39
N ILE A 96 1.20 1.21 -7.35
CA ILE A 96 1.65 -0.15 -7.58
C ILE A 96 3.14 -0.18 -7.93
N HIS A 97 3.87 -1.16 -7.38
CA HIS A 97 5.28 -1.37 -7.69
C HIS A 97 5.47 -2.49 -8.69
N LEU A 98 6.37 -2.28 -9.65
CA LEU A 98 6.66 -3.24 -10.72
C LEU A 98 6.99 -4.63 -10.17
N THR A 99 7.95 -4.73 -9.26
CA THR A 99 8.54 -6.01 -8.87
C THR A 99 7.57 -6.91 -8.12
N GLY A 100 6.84 -6.43 -7.10
CA GLY A 100 5.91 -7.28 -6.35
C GLY A 100 4.52 -7.37 -6.94
N SER A 101 4.37 -6.98 -8.21
CA SER A 101 3.10 -7.00 -8.94
C SER A 101 3.16 -7.85 -10.23
N LEU A 102 4.28 -8.53 -10.48
CA LEU A 102 4.38 -9.53 -11.55
C LEU A 102 3.89 -10.89 -11.02
N SER A 103 2.92 -11.48 -11.73
CA SER A 103 2.32 -12.75 -11.33
C SER A 103 3.23 -13.93 -11.65
N ALA A 104 2.99 -15.06 -10.97
CA ALA A 104 3.78 -16.27 -11.15
C ALA A 104 3.70 -16.81 -12.60
N GLU A 105 2.55 -16.64 -13.25
CA GLU A 105 2.33 -16.98 -14.66
C GLU A 105 3.27 -16.21 -15.60
N PHE A 106 3.64 -14.97 -15.23
CA PHE A 106 4.63 -14.20 -15.96
C PHE A 106 6.06 -14.60 -15.57
N ILE A 107 6.33 -14.73 -14.26
CA ILE A 107 7.70 -14.94 -13.76
C ILE A 107 8.23 -16.32 -14.16
N HIS A 108 7.45 -17.38 -13.95
CA HIS A 108 7.87 -18.76 -14.14
C HIS A 108 8.49 -19.05 -15.52
N PRO A 109 7.83 -18.80 -16.66
CA PRO A 109 8.40 -19.14 -17.97
C PRO A 109 9.70 -18.38 -18.27
N HIS A 110 9.89 -17.17 -17.72
CA HIS A 110 11.09 -16.39 -17.89
C HIS A 110 12.21 -16.85 -16.95
N LEU A 111 11.88 -17.12 -15.69
CA LEU A 111 12.82 -17.66 -14.71
C LEU A 111 13.38 -19.01 -15.15
N MET A 112 12.53 -19.89 -15.70
CA MET A 112 12.98 -21.21 -16.18
C MET A 112 14.00 -21.13 -17.31
N LYS A 113 14.00 -20.07 -18.13
CA LYS A 113 15.05 -19.85 -19.14
C LYS A 113 16.41 -19.56 -18.49
N LEU A 114 16.41 -18.85 -17.37
CA LEU A 114 17.62 -18.55 -16.60
C LEU A 114 18.14 -19.80 -15.87
N LEU A 115 17.25 -20.53 -15.20
CA LEU A 115 17.57 -21.75 -14.45
C LEU A 115 18.02 -22.92 -15.33
N LYS A 116 17.68 -22.91 -16.62
CA LYS A 116 18.15 -23.87 -17.64
C LYS A 116 19.25 -23.31 -18.54
N GLY A 117 19.65 -22.05 -18.33
CA GLY A 117 20.60 -21.33 -19.17
C GLY A 117 22.07 -21.57 -18.80
N PRO A 118 23.00 -20.93 -19.53
CA PRO A 118 24.43 -21.09 -19.31
C PRO A 118 24.90 -20.59 -17.94
N ASN A 119 24.22 -19.58 -17.38
CA ASN A 119 24.53 -18.98 -16.09
C ASN A 119 23.71 -19.57 -14.93
N LYS A 120 23.11 -20.76 -15.09
CA LYS A 120 22.18 -21.33 -14.11
C LYS A 120 22.72 -21.38 -12.68
N GLN A 121 24.02 -21.66 -12.51
CA GLN A 121 24.62 -21.78 -11.17
C GLN A 121 24.58 -20.45 -10.42
N VAL A 122 24.80 -19.33 -11.10
CA VAL A 122 24.73 -17.99 -10.47
C VAL A 122 23.31 -17.72 -9.97
N TYR A 123 22.30 -18.06 -10.77
CA TYR A 123 20.90 -17.90 -10.35
C TYR A 123 20.51 -18.86 -9.22
N PHE A 124 21.03 -20.09 -9.22
CA PHE A 124 20.83 -21.04 -8.13
C PHE A 124 21.39 -20.49 -6.83
N ASP A 125 22.63 -19.98 -6.85
CA ASP A 125 23.28 -19.42 -5.67
C ASP A 125 22.51 -18.21 -5.12
N ILE A 126 22.04 -17.32 -6.00
CA ILE A 126 21.23 -16.15 -5.61
C ILE A 126 19.90 -16.58 -4.96
N ILE A 127 19.17 -17.49 -5.58
CA ILE A 127 17.87 -17.97 -5.06
C ILE A 127 18.07 -18.73 -3.75
N ASN A 128 19.03 -19.66 -3.71
CA ASN A 128 19.28 -20.48 -2.52
C ASN A 128 19.76 -19.63 -1.33
N LYS A 129 20.51 -18.55 -1.58
CA LYS A 129 20.90 -17.58 -0.54
C LYS A 129 19.70 -16.88 0.10
N VAL A 130 18.63 -16.63 -0.65
CA VAL A 130 17.47 -15.86 -0.18
C VAL A 130 16.33 -16.74 0.33
N TYR A 131 16.12 -17.91 -0.26
CA TYR A 131 14.99 -18.79 0.03
C TYR A 131 15.38 -20.09 0.74
N GLY A 132 16.69 -20.38 0.85
CA GLY A 132 17.21 -21.59 1.50
C GLY A 132 17.81 -22.56 0.49
N GLU A 133 18.76 -23.37 0.96
CA GLU A 133 19.49 -24.35 0.15
C GLU A 133 18.54 -25.35 -0.52
N GLY A 134 18.78 -25.64 -1.81
CA GLY A 134 17.97 -26.58 -2.59
C GLY A 134 16.62 -26.03 -3.07
N THR A 135 16.36 -24.73 -2.91
CA THR A 135 15.10 -24.11 -3.36
C THR A 135 15.08 -23.96 -4.88
N ALA A 136 16.14 -23.42 -5.47
CA ALA A 136 16.22 -23.15 -6.90
C ALA A 136 16.00 -24.41 -7.74
N GLU A 137 16.52 -25.53 -7.26
CA GLU A 137 16.45 -26.85 -7.88
C GLU A 137 15.03 -27.44 -7.89
N LYS A 138 14.16 -26.99 -6.98
CA LYS A 138 12.79 -27.48 -6.83
C LYS A 138 11.75 -26.63 -7.58
N ILE A 139 12.16 -25.54 -8.22
CA ILE A 139 11.25 -24.70 -8.99
C ILE A 139 10.93 -25.41 -10.31
N GLU A 140 9.75 -26.00 -10.40
CA GLU A 140 9.29 -26.73 -11.60
C GLU A 140 8.03 -26.12 -12.20
N THR A 141 7.14 -25.59 -11.36
CA THR A 141 5.78 -25.18 -11.71
C THR A 141 5.52 -23.71 -11.43
N ILE A 142 4.44 -23.18 -12.01
CA ILE A 142 3.92 -21.84 -11.71
C ILE A 142 3.57 -21.73 -10.21
N GLU A 143 3.03 -22.79 -9.63
CA GLU A 143 2.66 -22.84 -8.21
C GLU A 143 3.89 -22.73 -7.28
N ASP A 144 5.03 -23.32 -7.67
CA ASP A 144 6.28 -23.15 -6.91
C ASP A 144 6.71 -21.67 -6.88
N VAL A 145 6.63 -20.99 -8.02
CA VAL A 145 6.94 -19.56 -8.11
C VAL A 145 5.92 -18.74 -7.32
N ASP A 146 4.63 -19.02 -7.45
CA ASP A 146 3.55 -18.34 -6.73
C ASP A 146 3.76 -18.42 -5.21
N ASN A 147 4.17 -19.60 -4.72
CA ASN A 147 4.49 -19.80 -3.32
C ASN A 147 5.70 -18.99 -2.85
N LEU A 148 6.71 -18.79 -3.71
CA LEU A 148 7.91 -18.02 -3.37
C LEU A 148 7.69 -16.50 -3.42
N VAL A 149 6.82 -16.02 -4.31
CA VAL A 149 6.61 -14.59 -4.52
C VAL A 149 5.53 -13.96 -3.64
N ARG A 150 4.83 -14.76 -2.80
CA ARG A 150 3.81 -14.32 -1.85
C ARG A 150 4.31 -14.33 -0.41
N LEU A 151 4.10 -13.21 0.29
CA LEU A 151 4.32 -13.07 1.72
C LEU A 151 3.36 -13.96 2.50
N LYS A 152 3.90 -14.74 3.45
CA LYS A 152 3.10 -15.58 4.36
C LYS A 152 2.60 -14.77 5.56
N GLU A 153 1.59 -15.29 6.27
CA GLU A 153 0.92 -14.56 7.36
C GLU A 153 1.85 -14.25 8.55
N ASP A 154 2.92 -15.02 8.74
CA ASP A 154 3.93 -14.85 9.79
C ASP A 154 5.20 -14.14 9.32
N GLU A 155 5.23 -13.66 8.08
CA GLU A 155 6.35 -12.93 7.48
C GLU A 155 6.08 -11.42 7.48
N TYR A 156 7.13 -10.63 7.74
CA TYR A 156 7.04 -9.17 7.89
C TYR A 156 7.95 -8.42 6.89
N PHE A 157 8.06 -7.11 7.06
CA PHE A 157 8.76 -6.18 6.16
C PHE A 157 10.15 -6.64 5.66
N ASP A 158 11.00 -7.19 6.52
CA ASP A 158 12.35 -7.64 6.12
C ASP A 158 12.31 -8.82 5.14
N ARG A 159 11.34 -9.73 5.32
CA ARG A 159 11.13 -10.86 4.43
C ARG A 159 10.46 -10.40 3.14
N TYR A 160 9.51 -9.49 3.23
CA TYR A 160 8.87 -8.85 2.09
C TYR A 160 9.88 -8.28 1.07
N LEU A 161 10.89 -7.54 1.52
CA LEU A 161 11.92 -6.99 0.62
C LEU A 161 12.73 -8.08 -0.12
N LYS A 162 12.96 -9.21 0.54
CA LYS A 162 13.68 -10.36 -0.05
C LYS A 162 12.85 -11.06 -1.12
N ILE A 163 11.53 -11.13 -0.94
CA ILE A 163 10.61 -11.77 -1.88
C ILE A 163 10.65 -11.09 -3.27
N LEU A 164 10.83 -9.76 -3.28
CA LEU A 164 10.91 -8.96 -4.50
C LEU A 164 12.12 -9.29 -5.39
N LEU A 165 13.05 -10.14 -4.96
CA LEU A 165 14.23 -10.54 -5.73
C LEU A 165 13.88 -11.37 -6.97
N LEU A 166 12.97 -12.34 -6.89
CA LEU A 166 12.66 -13.24 -8.01
C LEU A 166 12.26 -12.48 -9.28
N PRO A 167 11.30 -11.54 -9.20
CA PRO A 167 10.95 -10.66 -10.32
C PRO A 167 12.13 -9.83 -10.84
N LYS A 168 13.06 -9.41 -9.98
CA LYS A 168 14.24 -8.64 -10.41
C LYS A 168 15.16 -9.47 -11.31
N LEU A 169 15.27 -10.78 -11.10
CA LEU A 169 16.16 -11.67 -11.87
C LEU A 169 15.86 -11.70 -13.36
N ILE A 170 14.60 -11.56 -13.74
CA ILE A 170 14.18 -11.61 -15.15
C ILE A 170 14.20 -10.24 -15.83
N LEU A 171 14.03 -9.17 -15.07
CA LEU A 171 13.96 -7.78 -15.56
C LEU A 171 15.37 -7.22 -15.87
N THR A 172 16.00 -7.76 -16.91
CA THR A 172 17.41 -7.45 -17.28
C THR A 172 17.56 -6.83 -18.68
N THR A 173 16.47 -6.68 -19.45
CA THR A 173 16.52 -6.04 -20.78
C THR A 173 15.34 -5.08 -20.98
N LYS A 174 15.46 -4.18 -21.99
CA LYS A 174 14.36 -3.32 -22.43
C LYS A 174 13.10 -4.13 -22.77
N GLU A 175 13.27 -5.21 -23.53
CA GLU A 175 12.17 -6.06 -23.99
C GLU A 175 11.44 -6.72 -22.82
N MET A 176 12.17 -7.16 -21.78
CA MET A 176 11.51 -7.73 -20.62
C MET A 176 10.67 -6.71 -19.85
N HIS A 177 11.13 -5.45 -19.77
CA HIS A 177 10.33 -4.38 -19.18
C HIS A 177 9.06 -4.10 -20.01
N ALA A 178 9.14 -4.18 -21.33
CA ALA A 178 7.97 -4.07 -22.21
C ALA A 178 6.98 -5.22 -22.02
N GLU A 179 7.46 -6.47 -21.97
CA GLU A 179 6.60 -7.62 -21.71
C GLU A 179 5.96 -7.55 -20.32
N ALA A 180 6.72 -7.14 -19.30
CA ALA A 180 6.22 -6.98 -17.93
C ALA A 180 5.13 -5.91 -17.82
N ALA A 181 5.33 -4.74 -18.44
CA ALA A 181 4.34 -3.66 -18.45
C ALA A 181 3.05 -4.07 -19.18
N TYR A 182 3.17 -4.68 -20.36
CA TYR A 182 2.02 -5.20 -21.10
C TYR A 182 1.25 -6.24 -20.30
N HIS A 183 1.96 -7.23 -19.74
CA HIS A 183 1.36 -8.29 -18.92
C HIS A 183 0.58 -7.71 -17.75
N MET A 184 1.19 -6.77 -17.01
CA MET A 184 0.57 -6.11 -15.87
C MET A 184 -0.69 -5.34 -16.26
N ALA A 185 -0.66 -4.55 -17.34
CA ALA A 185 -1.82 -3.80 -17.80
C ALA A 185 -2.97 -4.72 -18.22
N SER A 186 -2.67 -5.75 -19.01
CA SER A 186 -3.65 -6.75 -19.43
C SER A 186 -4.27 -7.47 -18.25
N GLU A 187 -3.46 -7.93 -17.30
CA GLU A 187 -3.92 -8.62 -16.11
C GLU A 187 -4.83 -7.75 -15.25
N LEU A 188 -4.39 -6.53 -14.90
CA LEU A 188 -5.14 -5.62 -14.03
C LEU A 188 -6.45 -5.15 -14.68
N TYR A 189 -6.44 -4.87 -15.98
CA TYR A 189 -7.64 -4.48 -16.71
C TYR A 189 -8.66 -5.61 -16.77
N HIS A 190 -8.27 -6.79 -17.24
CA HIS A 190 -9.22 -7.89 -17.47
C HIS A 190 -9.66 -8.61 -16.19
N LYS A 191 -8.78 -8.73 -15.19
CA LYS A 191 -9.13 -9.41 -13.94
C LYS A 191 -9.80 -8.48 -12.94
N PHE A 192 -9.39 -7.21 -12.88
CA PHE A 192 -9.73 -6.29 -11.78
C PHE A 192 -10.31 -4.93 -12.23
N ASN A 193 -10.60 -4.75 -13.53
CA ASN A 193 -11.22 -3.54 -14.07
C ASN A 193 -10.40 -2.26 -13.82
N VAL A 194 -9.06 -2.38 -13.80
CA VAL A 194 -8.16 -1.22 -13.66
C VAL A 194 -7.84 -0.67 -15.04
N GLY A 195 -8.23 0.58 -15.30
CA GLY A 195 -8.00 1.24 -16.59
C GLY A 195 -6.88 2.27 -16.56
N MET A 196 -6.35 2.61 -15.38
CA MET A 196 -5.21 3.50 -15.26
C MET A 196 -4.22 2.96 -14.23
N ILE A 197 -2.94 2.94 -14.58
CA ILE A 197 -1.86 2.47 -13.69
C ILE A 197 -0.83 3.57 -13.46
N ARG A 198 -0.56 3.90 -12.20
CA ARG A 198 0.59 4.72 -11.81
C ARG A 198 1.70 3.80 -11.28
N LEU A 199 2.60 3.44 -12.18
CA LEU A 199 3.63 2.42 -11.94
C LEU A 199 4.85 3.02 -11.25
N LYS A 200 5.23 2.42 -10.13
CA LYS A 200 6.45 2.68 -9.39
C LYS A 200 7.53 1.66 -9.75
N PHE A 201 8.72 2.13 -10.06
CA PHE A 201 9.84 1.27 -10.42
C PHE A 201 11.18 1.90 -10.05
N THR A 202 12.18 1.04 -9.85
CA THR A 202 13.56 1.48 -9.62
C THR A 202 14.19 1.87 -10.96
N LEU A 203 14.62 3.13 -11.09
CA LEU A 203 15.23 3.65 -12.31
C LEU A 203 16.59 3.01 -12.60
N SER A 204 17.48 3.04 -11.60
CA SER A 204 18.80 2.41 -11.64
C SER A 204 18.94 1.36 -10.56
N ARG A 205 19.46 0.20 -10.97
CA ARG A 205 19.79 -0.91 -10.07
C ARG A 205 21.27 -0.95 -9.70
N ALA A 206 22.03 0.10 -10.03
CA ALA A 206 23.42 0.22 -9.61
C ALA A 206 23.51 0.30 -8.08
N THR A 207 24.21 -0.66 -7.48
CA THR A 207 24.35 -0.79 -6.03
C THR A 207 25.65 -1.49 -5.68
N SER A 208 26.21 -1.13 -4.52
CA SER A 208 27.38 -1.80 -3.93
C SER A 208 27.02 -3.08 -3.18
N ALA A 209 25.72 -3.37 -3.02
CA ALA A 209 25.22 -4.56 -2.35
C ALA A 209 25.44 -5.81 -3.22
N SER A 210 26.35 -6.69 -2.79
CA SER A 210 26.75 -7.89 -3.56
C SER A 210 25.62 -8.91 -3.74
N ASP A 211 24.59 -8.87 -2.90
CA ASP A 211 23.38 -9.67 -3.00
C ASP A 211 22.35 -9.14 -4.01
N GLU A 212 22.55 -7.94 -4.56
CA GLU A 212 21.72 -7.37 -5.62
C GLU A 212 22.44 -7.33 -6.99
N GLN A 213 23.64 -7.93 -7.11
CA GLN A 213 24.37 -8.06 -8.37
C GLN A 213 23.83 -9.24 -9.21
N ILE A 214 22.96 -8.92 -10.17
CA ILE A 214 22.33 -9.91 -11.08
C ILE A 214 23.05 -9.87 -12.44
N PRO A 215 23.44 -11.02 -13.02
CA PRO A 215 24.04 -11.06 -14.36
C PRO A 215 23.15 -10.40 -15.42
N GLY A 216 23.75 -9.58 -16.30
CA GLY A 216 23.06 -8.91 -17.40
C GLY A 216 22.61 -7.49 -17.08
N LEU A 217 22.64 -7.06 -15.80
CA LEU A 217 22.33 -5.67 -15.42
C LEU A 217 23.35 -4.68 -15.97
N GLU A 218 24.58 -5.10 -16.24
CA GLU A 218 25.63 -4.26 -16.82
C GLU A 218 25.28 -3.70 -18.21
N ASN A 219 24.30 -4.30 -18.89
CA ASN A 219 23.84 -3.88 -20.22
C ASN A 219 22.49 -3.14 -20.20
N LEU A 220 21.86 -3.00 -19.03
CA LEU A 220 20.54 -2.37 -18.89
C LEU A 220 20.72 -0.90 -18.44
N THR A 221 20.37 0.03 -19.32
CA THR A 221 20.40 1.46 -18.98
C THR A 221 19.09 1.93 -18.35
N GLU A 222 19.12 3.08 -17.66
CA GLU A 222 17.91 3.74 -17.14
C GLU A 222 16.92 4.08 -18.29
N GLU A 223 17.46 4.44 -19.46
CA GLU A 223 16.71 4.70 -20.69
C GLU A 223 15.98 3.44 -21.19
N ASP A 224 16.65 2.27 -21.18
CA ASP A 224 16.06 1.00 -21.56
C ASP A 224 14.88 0.61 -20.67
N VAL A 225 14.99 0.84 -19.36
CA VAL A 225 13.90 0.58 -18.40
C VAL A 225 12.68 1.44 -18.75
N VAL A 226 12.87 2.75 -18.89
CA VAL A 226 11.77 3.69 -19.18
C VAL A 226 11.12 3.38 -20.53
N LEU A 227 11.92 3.24 -21.59
CA LEU A 227 11.39 2.98 -22.93
C LEU A 227 10.74 1.61 -23.02
N GLY A 228 11.27 0.59 -22.34
CA GLY A 228 10.66 -0.73 -22.26
C GLY A 228 9.27 -0.66 -21.64
N LEU A 229 9.15 -0.08 -20.44
CA LEU A 229 7.86 0.08 -19.76
C LEU A 229 6.84 0.85 -20.60
N TYR A 230 7.28 1.95 -21.22
CA TYR A 230 6.45 2.75 -22.13
C TYR A 230 5.96 1.92 -23.33
N ASP A 231 6.86 1.21 -24.01
CA ASP A 231 6.53 0.40 -25.20
C ASP A 231 5.49 -0.68 -24.86
N GLY A 232 5.63 -1.33 -23.71
CA GLY A 232 4.69 -2.34 -23.21
C GLY A 232 3.30 -1.78 -22.94
N TYR A 233 3.20 -0.67 -22.20
CA TYR A 233 1.92 -0.02 -21.93
C TYR A 233 1.28 0.58 -23.18
N MET A 234 2.06 1.17 -24.08
CA MET A 234 1.54 1.67 -25.35
C MET A 234 1.04 0.54 -26.26
N ARG A 235 1.66 -0.65 -26.22
CA ARG A 235 1.14 -1.83 -26.91
C ARG A 235 -0.26 -2.18 -26.40
N PHE A 236 -0.46 -2.23 -25.08
CA PHE A 236 -1.78 -2.50 -24.51
C PHE A 236 -2.79 -1.38 -24.78
N LYS A 237 -2.37 -0.11 -24.67
CA LYS A 237 -3.22 1.06 -24.97
C LYS A 237 -3.73 1.08 -26.42
N LYS A 238 -3.00 0.51 -27.37
CA LYS A 238 -3.48 0.33 -28.76
C LYS A 238 -4.66 -0.65 -28.84
N GLU A 239 -4.67 -1.68 -27.99
CA GLU A 239 -5.74 -2.68 -27.91
C GLU A 239 -6.93 -2.16 -27.08
N VAL A 240 -6.65 -1.39 -26.04
CA VAL A 240 -7.63 -0.77 -25.15
C VAL A 240 -7.41 0.75 -25.12
N PRO A 241 -7.99 1.53 -26.06
CA PRO A 241 -7.74 2.96 -26.18
C PRO A 241 -8.09 3.81 -24.94
N GLY A 242 -8.96 3.29 -24.07
CA GLY A 242 -9.32 3.92 -22.79
C GLY A 242 -8.35 3.64 -21.65
N PHE A 243 -7.35 2.78 -21.84
CA PHE A 243 -6.30 2.52 -20.86
C PHE A 243 -5.30 3.69 -20.80
N ASP A 244 -4.82 4.01 -19.61
CA ASP A 244 -3.80 5.03 -19.42
C ASP A 244 -2.77 4.65 -18.35
N PHE A 245 -1.65 5.38 -18.30
CA PHE A 245 -0.60 5.08 -17.33
C PHE A 245 0.28 6.28 -17.00
N VAL A 246 0.99 6.17 -15.89
CA VAL A 246 2.09 7.06 -15.50
C VAL A 246 3.26 6.19 -15.02
N LEU A 247 4.46 6.58 -15.41
CA LEU A 247 5.73 6.01 -14.99
C LEU A 247 6.32 6.93 -13.91
N SER A 248 6.51 6.38 -12.71
CA SER A 248 7.03 7.09 -11.55
C SER A 248 8.31 6.42 -11.04
N PRO A 249 9.50 6.80 -11.56
CA PRO A 249 10.77 6.31 -11.04
C PRO A 249 10.92 6.67 -9.56
N CYS A 250 11.47 5.72 -8.81
CA CYS A 250 11.52 5.76 -7.36
C CYS A 250 12.96 5.97 -6.85
N PHE A 251 13.12 6.94 -5.96
CA PHE A 251 14.36 7.21 -5.24
C PHE A 251 14.36 6.53 -3.87
N ARG A 252 15.47 5.87 -3.52
CA ARG A 252 15.62 5.18 -2.23
C ARG A 252 15.99 6.14 -1.10
N LYS A 253 15.35 5.97 0.06
CA LYS A 253 15.52 6.84 1.25
C LYS A 253 16.70 6.50 2.13
N GLU A 254 17.15 5.25 2.12
CA GLU A 254 18.23 4.78 2.99
C GLU A 254 19.55 5.50 2.68
N ALA A 255 20.28 5.96 3.71
CA ALA A 255 21.46 6.80 3.53
C ALA A 255 22.63 6.08 2.84
N ASN A 256 22.71 4.76 3.01
CA ASN A 256 23.72 3.89 2.41
C ASN A 256 23.32 3.33 1.04
N PHE A 257 22.11 3.61 0.54
CA PHE A 257 21.65 3.11 -0.75
C PHE A 257 22.03 4.10 -1.87
N PHE A 258 23.28 4.01 -2.31
CA PHE A 258 23.78 4.73 -3.48
C PHE A 258 24.96 3.99 -4.13
N ASP A 259 25.27 4.35 -5.37
CA ASP A 259 26.42 3.79 -6.08
C ASP A 259 27.72 4.42 -5.57
N ALA A 260 28.26 3.83 -4.50
CA ALA A 260 29.51 4.26 -3.89
C ALA A 260 30.75 3.98 -4.76
N ALA A 261 30.62 3.25 -5.87
CA ALA A 261 31.74 3.02 -6.79
C ALA A 261 31.97 4.24 -7.70
N HIS A 262 30.90 4.96 -8.06
CA HIS A 262 30.96 6.10 -8.97
C HIS A 262 30.70 7.46 -8.30
N TYR A 263 30.05 7.49 -7.13
CA TYR A 263 29.72 8.73 -6.42
C TYR A 263 30.26 8.71 -5.00
N SER A 264 30.69 9.87 -4.50
CA SER A 264 31.22 9.98 -3.14
C SER A 264 30.11 10.10 -2.11
N THR A 265 28.95 10.61 -2.52
CA THR A 265 27.80 10.83 -1.65
C THR A 265 26.50 10.39 -2.30
N LYS A 266 25.52 10.04 -1.46
CA LYS A 266 24.15 9.79 -1.90
C LYS A 266 23.56 10.99 -2.64
N LYS A 267 23.84 12.21 -2.18
CA LYS A 267 23.40 13.45 -2.84
C LYS A 267 23.86 13.53 -4.29
N GLU A 268 25.12 13.20 -4.56
CA GLU A 268 25.68 13.21 -5.93
C GLU A 268 24.98 12.17 -6.82
N HIS A 269 24.83 10.93 -6.33
CA HIS A 269 24.14 9.88 -7.08
C HIS A 269 22.67 10.24 -7.35
N PHE A 270 21.97 10.78 -6.35
CA PHE A 270 20.58 11.23 -6.51
C PHE A 270 20.47 12.35 -7.55
N LEU A 271 21.37 13.34 -7.55
CA LEU A 271 21.38 14.40 -8.55
C LEU A 271 21.66 13.86 -9.95
N HIS A 272 22.54 12.87 -10.08
CA HIS A 272 22.77 12.19 -11.36
C HIS A 272 21.49 11.50 -11.86
N GLN A 273 20.77 10.77 -11.01
CA GLN A 273 19.51 10.12 -11.40
C GLN A 273 18.45 11.14 -11.83
N VAL A 274 18.39 12.30 -11.16
CA VAL A 274 17.52 13.42 -11.57
C VAL A 274 17.91 13.90 -12.96
N ASP A 275 19.20 14.08 -13.23
CA ASP A 275 19.71 14.53 -14.52
C ASP A 275 19.40 13.51 -15.62
N ALA A 276 19.58 12.21 -15.35
CA ALA A 276 19.23 11.15 -16.28
C ALA A 276 17.74 11.14 -16.66
N ILE A 277 16.82 11.32 -15.70
CA ILE A 277 15.38 11.46 -16.00
C ILE A 277 15.13 12.65 -16.94
N LEU A 278 15.78 13.78 -16.68
CA LEU A 278 15.60 15.00 -17.47
C LEU A 278 16.18 14.86 -18.89
N ASP A 279 17.33 14.21 -19.02
CA ASP A 279 17.95 13.92 -20.32
C ASP A 279 17.08 12.96 -21.14
N ILE A 280 16.46 11.96 -20.51
CA ILE A 280 15.53 11.03 -21.16
C ILE A 280 14.32 11.77 -21.75
N ILE A 281 13.68 12.67 -20.99
CA ILE A 281 12.51 13.41 -21.50
C ILE A 281 12.89 14.47 -22.55
N GLU A 282 14.11 15.01 -22.49
CA GLU A 282 14.61 15.93 -23.52
C GLU A 282 14.87 15.18 -24.84
N LYS A 283 15.48 13.99 -24.75
CA LYS A 283 15.73 13.10 -25.89
C LYS A 283 14.43 12.52 -26.46
N TYR A 284 13.45 12.23 -25.61
CA TYR A 284 12.17 11.62 -25.98
C TYR A 284 10.96 12.43 -25.49
N PRO A 285 10.63 13.57 -26.12
CA PRO A 285 9.54 14.45 -25.66
C PRO A 285 8.15 13.80 -25.60
N PHE A 286 7.94 12.70 -26.34
CA PHE A 286 6.69 11.94 -26.28
C PHE A 286 6.48 11.25 -24.92
N LEU A 287 7.52 11.11 -24.10
CA LEU A 287 7.43 10.55 -22.74
C LEU A 287 6.86 11.55 -21.73
N CYS A 288 6.96 12.86 -21.97
CA CYS A 288 6.53 13.90 -21.02
C CYS A 288 5.15 13.68 -20.37
N PRO A 289 4.07 13.28 -21.09
CA PRO A 289 2.78 13.04 -20.43
C PRO A 289 2.75 11.77 -19.55
N TYR A 290 3.68 10.85 -19.73
CA TYR A 290 3.71 9.55 -19.04
C TYR A 290 4.81 9.47 -17.97
N LEU A 291 5.96 10.10 -18.18
CA LEU A 291 7.06 10.22 -17.22
C LEU A 291 7.03 11.62 -16.61
N CYS A 292 6.02 11.86 -15.78
CA CYS A 292 5.72 13.16 -15.17
C CYS A 292 5.63 13.10 -13.64
N GLU A 293 5.94 11.95 -13.04
CA GLU A 293 5.94 11.76 -11.60
C GLU A 293 7.23 11.12 -11.14
N VAL A 294 7.61 11.37 -9.88
CA VAL A 294 8.66 10.64 -9.19
C VAL A 294 8.18 10.28 -7.79
N ASP A 295 8.78 9.28 -7.17
CA ASP A 295 8.44 8.86 -5.81
C ASP A 295 9.68 8.61 -4.95
N THR A 296 9.50 8.56 -3.63
CA THR A 296 10.50 8.09 -2.67
C THR A 296 10.03 6.82 -1.99
N VAL A 297 10.88 5.80 -1.97
CA VAL A 297 10.58 4.46 -1.45
C VAL A 297 11.67 3.97 -0.51
N GLY A 298 11.44 2.83 0.16
CA GLY A 298 12.39 2.25 1.13
C GLY A 298 12.11 2.70 2.56
N SER A 299 12.98 2.26 3.48
CA SER A 299 12.78 2.49 4.92
C SER A 299 12.82 3.99 5.27
N GLU A 300 11.82 4.43 6.03
CA GLU A 300 11.66 5.81 6.45
C GLU A 300 11.81 6.04 7.95
N LYS A 301 12.05 4.97 8.72
CA LYS A 301 12.16 5.04 10.18
C LYS A 301 13.18 6.09 10.63
N ASP A 302 14.28 6.22 9.90
CA ASP A 302 15.34 7.19 10.20
C ASP A 302 15.15 8.54 9.48
N LEU A 303 14.15 8.69 8.62
CA LEU A 303 13.92 9.86 7.79
C LEU A 303 12.90 10.85 8.39
N TYR A 304 13.22 11.44 9.55
CA TYR A 304 12.31 12.39 10.24
C TYR A 304 12.96 13.74 10.60
N ARG A 305 14.27 13.93 10.41
CA ARG A 305 14.98 15.19 10.71
C ARG A 305 15.13 16.02 9.45
N LYS A 306 15.00 17.35 9.57
CA LYS A 306 15.14 18.30 8.44
C LYS A 306 16.42 18.10 7.61
N GLY A 307 17.54 17.76 8.27
CA GLY A 307 18.81 17.50 7.59
C GLY A 307 18.74 16.35 6.59
N HIS A 308 17.95 15.30 6.85
CA HIS A 308 17.80 14.18 5.93
C HIS A 308 17.02 14.59 4.67
N PHE A 309 16.03 15.47 4.81
CA PHE A 309 15.27 16.00 3.67
C PHE A 309 16.08 17.01 2.84
N ALA A 310 17.01 17.75 3.47
CA ALA A 310 17.85 18.71 2.76
C ALA A 310 18.75 18.06 1.70
N GLU A 311 19.12 16.78 1.87
CA GLU A 311 19.96 16.03 0.92
C GLU A 311 19.33 15.95 -0.48
N MET A 312 18.03 15.61 -0.55
CA MET A 312 17.30 15.42 -1.80
C MET A 312 16.55 16.67 -2.29
N GLN A 313 16.50 17.74 -1.47
CA GLN A 313 15.70 18.93 -1.77
C GLN A 313 16.05 19.58 -3.11
N GLN A 314 17.34 19.67 -3.46
CA GLN A 314 17.78 20.33 -4.68
C GLN A 314 17.30 19.61 -5.95
N GLY A 315 17.41 18.28 -5.98
CA GLY A 315 16.96 17.47 -7.12
C GLY A 315 15.44 17.54 -7.29
N PHE A 316 14.67 17.44 -6.20
CA PHE A 316 13.21 17.59 -6.28
C PHE A 316 12.77 18.98 -6.77
N ARG A 317 13.44 20.05 -6.35
CA ARG A 317 13.18 21.38 -6.91
C ARG A 317 13.45 21.45 -8.42
N LYS A 318 14.51 20.78 -8.89
CA LYS A 318 14.82 20.70 -10.33
C LYS A 318 13.71 19.98 -11.10
N LEU A 319 13.22 18.85 -10.58
CA LEU A 319 12.10 18.10 -11.15
C LEU A 319 10.79 18.90 -11.15
N HIS A 320 10.44 19.55 -10.04
CA HIS A 320 9.26 20.42 -9.96
C HIS A 320 9.31 21.58 -10.97
N PHE A 321 10.48 22.21 -11.16
CA PHE A 321 10.63 23.26 -12.17
C PHE A 321 10.37 22.76 -13.60
N LYS A 322 10.55 21.46 -13.83
CA LYS A 322 10.26 20.77 -15.09
C LYS A 322 8.85 20.19 -15.15
N GLY A 323 8.01 20.45 -14.15
CA GLY A 323 6.60 20.07 -14.11
C GLY A 323 6.32 18.67 -13.58
N PHE A 324 7.30 17.99 -12.97
CA PHE A 324 7.05 16.71 -12.30
C PHE A 324 6.22 16.91 -11.04
N SER A 325 5.29 15.98 -10.79
CA SER A 325 4.69 15.81 -9.47
C SER A 325 5.53 14.88 -8.60
N LEU A 326 5.63 15.20 -7.31
CA LEU A 326 6.36 14.40 -6.34
C LEU A 326 5.41 13.64 -5.44
N ARG A 327 5.58 12.32 -5.42
CA ARG A 327 4.93 11.40 -4.49
C ARG A 327 5.92 10.99 -3.43
N SER A 328 5.44 10.61 -2.26
CA SER A 328 6.34 10.19 -1.20
C SER A 328 5.66 9.27 -0.21
N HIS A 329 6.23 8.09 0.00
CA HIS A 329 5.96 7.25 1.17
C HIS A 329 6.35 8.04 2.41
N HIS A 330 5.43 8.32 3.32
CA HIS A 330 5.73 8.89 4.64
C HIS A 330 4.63 8.54 5.62
N GLY A 331 5.02 8.29 6.87
CA GLY A 331 4.05 7.99 7.91
C GLY A 331 3.45 6.61 7.75
N GLU A 332 4.18 5.67 7.17
CA GLU A 332 3.92 4.24 7.12
C GLU A 332 4.64 3.51 8.28
N THR A 333 5.93 3.79 8.46
CA THR A 333 6.75 3.22 9.53
C THR A 333 7.52 4.31 10.27
N TRP A 334 7.64 4.20 11.59
CA TRP A 334 8.30 5.24 12.40
C TRP A 334 8.88 4.69 13.70
N HIS A 335 9.73 5.49 14.34
CA HIS A 335 10.25 5.20 15.68
C HIS A 335 9.26 5.59 16.78
N THR A 336 8.64 6.76 16.64
CA THR A 336 7.56 7.24 17.51
C THR A 336 6.47 7.90 16.67
N LEU A 337 5.22 7.88 17.12
CA LEU A 337 4.08 8.43 16.37
C LEU A 337 4.33 9.90 16.01
N LYS A 338 4.85 10.69 16.96
CA LYS A 338 5.25 12.09 16.75
C LYS A 338 6.27 12.25 15.62
N LYS A 339 7.27 11.36 15.53
CA LYS A 339 8.27 11.38 14.46
C LYS A 339 7.69 10.94 13.11
N GLY A 340 6.72 10.03 13.12
CA GLY A 340 5.95 9.68 11.93
C GLY A 340 5.19 10.88 11.36
N VAL A 341 4.53 11.68 12.21
CA VAL A 341 3.86 12.93 11.81
C VAL A 341 4.88 13.97 11.33
N GLN A 342 6.01 14.10 12.04
CA GLN A 342 7.08 15.02 11.69
C GLN A 342 7.70 14.73 10.31
N ALA A 343 7.88 13.45 9.97
CA ALA A 343 8.42 13.05 8.68
C ALA A 343 7.49 13.50 7.53
N VAL A 344 6.18 13.32 7.69
CA VAL A 344 5.18 13.81 6.73
C VAL A 344 5.22 15.33 6.60
N ASP A 345 5.28 16.06 7.72
CA ASP A 345 5.35 17.53 7.71
C ASP A 345 6.63 18.05 7.03
N ASN A 346 7.76 17.36 7.23
CA ASN A 346 9.01 17.68 6.55
C ASN A 346 8.92 17.42 5.05
N ALA A 347 8.36 16.29 4.60
CA ALA A 347 8.13 16.01 3.19
C ALA A 347 7.27 17.11 2.55
N LEU A 348 6.20 17.51 3.23
CA LEU A 348 5.25 18.52 2.79
C LEU A 348 5.85 19.94 2.67
N ASN A 349 6.80 20.30 3.53
CA ASN A 349 7.34 21.67 3.58
C ASN A 349 8.74 21.83 2.98
N ILE A 350 9.54 20.75 2.90
CA ILE A 350 10.91 20.79 2.39
C ILE A 350 10.94 20.28 0.95
N TRP A 351 10.26 19.16 0.68
CA TRP A 351 10.19 18.57 -0.66
C TRP A 351 9.00 19.06 -1.47
N HIS A 352 7.94 19.55 -0.82
CA HIS A 352 6.72 20.02 -1.46
C HIS A 352 5.98 18.92 -2.25
N ILE A 353 5.82 17.75 -1.61
CA ILE A 353 5.11 16.62 -2.21
C ILE A 353 3.68 17.00 -2.65
N ASP A 354 3.22 16.43 -3.76
CA ASP A 354 1.85 16.52 -4.28
C ASP A 354 0.97 15.37 -3.77
N THR A 355 1.60 14.24 -3.44
CA THR A 355 0.90 13.04 -2.96
C THR A 355 1.66 12.39 -1.81
N LEU A 356 0.94 12.14 -0.72
CA LEU A 356 1.38 11.32 0.40
C LEU A 356 0.94 9.88 0.19
N GLU A 357 1.89 8.95 0.21
CA GLU A 357 1.62 7.52 0.14
C GLU A 357 1.58 6.96 1.57
N HIS A 358 0.61 6.08 1.84
CA HIS A 358 0.31 5.50 3.17
C HIS A 358 -0.27 6.52 4.17
N GLY A 359 0.57 7.40 4.75
CA GLY A 359 0.13 8.46 5.67
C GLY A 359 -0.52 8.01 6.98
N LEU A 360 -0.39 6.74 7.38
CA LEU A 360 -1.00 6.16 8.59
C LEU A 360 -0.72 6.94 9.88
N SER A 361 0.49 7.50 10.02
CA SER A 361 0.87 8.32 11.18
C SER A 361 -0.05 9.53 11.37
N LEU A 362 -0.75 9.98 10.32
CA LEU A 362 -1.75 11.05 10.40
C LEU A 362 -3.16 10.53 10.74
N GLY A 363 -3.42 9.24 10.61
CA GLY A 363 -4.74 8.63 10.82
C GLY A 363 -4.90 7.88 12.15
N ILE A 364 -3.81 7.55 12.84
CA ILE A 364 -3.86 6.90 14.15
C ILE A 364 -4.44 7.83 15.20
N ASN A 365 -5.44 7.35 15.95
CA ASN A 365 -5.99 8.05 17.11
C ASN A 365 -4.96 8.08 18.26
N PRO A 366 -4.37 9.24 18.60
CA PRO A 366 -3.31 9.30 19.60
C PRO A 366 -3.78 8.92 21.01
N ASN A 367 -5.04 9.23 21.35
CA ASN A 367 -5.59 8.89 22.66
C ASN A 367 -5.69 7.38 22.87
N TYR A 368 -6.15 6.65 21.85
CA TYR A 368 -6.15 5.18 21.87
C TYR A 368 -4.72 4.64 21.90
N TYR A 369 -3.88 5.07 20.95
CA TYR A 369 -2.49 4.62 20.81
C TYR A 369 -1.69 4.71 22.12
N PHE A 370 -1.65 5.89 22.75
CA PHE A 370 -0.90 6.08 23.98
C PHE A 370 -1.56 5.42 25.19
N HIS A 371 -2.88 5.20 25.17
CA HIS A 371 -3.54 4.47 26.25
C HIS A 371 -3.28 2.96 26.16
N SER A 372 -3.27 2.39 24.96
CA SER A 372 -2.91 0.99 24.74
C SER A 372 -1.45 0.73 25.14
N LEU A 373 -0.53 1.64 24.78
CA LEU A 373 0.85 1.62 25.27
C LEU A 373 0.92 1.64 26.80
N TYR A 374 0.20 2.58 27.44
CA TYR A 374 0.14 2.64 28.91
C TYR A 374 -0.35 1.32 29.53
N ARG A 375 -1.43 0.74 29.00
CA ARG A 375 -2.02 -0.50 29.53
C ARG A 375 -1.05 -1.67 29.42
N ARG A 376 -0.44 -1.88 28.25
CA ARG A 376 0.54 -2.95 28.03
C ARG A 376 1.72 -2.82 28.99
N LEU A 377 2.30 -1.62 29.06
CA LEU A 377 3.49 -1.40 29.89
C LEU A 377 3.22 -1.52 31.39
N VAL A 378 2.06 -1.09 31.88
CA VAL A 378 1.70 -1.26 33.29
C VAL A 378 1.48 -2.73 33.64
N ILE A 379 0.82 -3.51 32.77
CA ILE A 379 0.61 -4.95 32.99
C ILE A 379 1.96 -5.69 33.07
N ASP A 380 2.88 -5.39 32.15
CA ASP A 380 4.21 -6.01 32.16
C ASP A 380 5.04 -5.56 33.36
N ASN A 381 4.99 -4.28 33.72
CA ASN A 381 5.67 -3.74 34.89
C ASN A 381 5.16 -4.33 36.22
N GLU A 382 3.86 -4.58 36.35
CA GLU A 382 3.28 -5.27 37.52
C GLU A 382 3.82 -6.69 37.70
N ARG A 383 4.28 -7.31 36.60
CA ARG A 383 4.94 -8.63 36.59
C ARG A 383 6.47 -8.54 36.80
N GLY A 384 7.00 -7.35 37.08
CA GLY A 384 8.44 -7.10 37.17
C GLY A 384 9.14 -7.05 35.80
N GLY A 385 8.38 -6.95 34.72
CA GLY A 385 8.91 -6.81 33.37
C GLY A 385 9.58 -5.46 33.18
N LYS A 386 10.83 -5.48 32.70
CA LYS A 386 11.55 -4.28 32.28
C LYS A 386 11.33 -3.99 30.81
N ILE A 387 11.27 -2.72 30.45
CA ILE A 387 11.18 -2.32 29.04
C ILE A 387 12.54 -2.52 28.36
N LYS A 388 12.53 -3.24 27.23
CA LYS A 388 13.74 -3.49 26.44
C LYS A 388 14.25 -2.18 25.83
N GLU A 389 15.52 -1.87 26.08
CA GLU A 389 16.19 -0.71 25.49
C GLU A 389 16.08 -0.72 23.96
N ASN A 390 15.87 0.46 23.36
CA ASN A 390 15.68 0.66 21.92
C ASN A 390 14.46 -0.05 21.28
N SER A 391 13.59 -0.68 22.06
CA SER A 391 12.27 -1.12 21.59
C SER A 391 11.38 0.06 21.18
N SER A 392 10.30 -0.20 20.45
CA SER A 392 9.32 0.83 20.09
C SER A 392 8.74 1.51 21.34
N ASP A 393 8.34 0.72 22.34
CA ASP A 393 7.83 1.25 23.61
C ASP A 393 8.87 2.10 24.34
N TRP A 394 10.14 1.68 24.36
CA TRP A 394 11.23 2.48 24.95
C TRP A 394 11.38 3.84 24.24
N LYS A 395 11.35 3.84 22.91
CA LYS A 395 11.49 5.06 22.11
C LYS A 395 10.33 6.01 22.34
N GLU A 396 9.11 5.50 22.44
CA GLU A 396 7.93 6.30 22.77
C GLU A 396 8.08 6.94 24.15
N LEU A 397 8.43 6.17 25.19
CA LEU A 397 8.64 6.74 26.53
C LEU A 397 9.77 7.79 26.56
N MET A 398 10.83 7.61 25.77
CA MET A 398 11.91 8.59 25.69
C MET A 398 11.50 9.89 24.99
N ASP A 399 10.51 9.85 24.11
CA ASP A 399 10.03 11.01 23.35
C ASP A 399 8.94 11.80 24.10
N MET A 400 8.32 11.20 25.12
CA MET A 400 7.36 11.88 26.00
C MET A 400 8.04 12.94 26.88
N ASP A 401 7.33 14.06 27.12
CA ASP A 401 7.73 15.06 28.12
C ASP A 401 7.33 14.63 29.53
N TRP A 402 8.27 14.03 30.26
CA TRP A 402 8.06 13.59 31.65
C TRP A 402 8.16 14.71 32.68
N ARG A 403 8.69 15.88 32.32
CA ARG A 403 8.96 16.99 33.25
C ARG A 403 9.69 16.50 34.52
N GLU A 404 9.07 16.64 35.68
CA GLU A 404 9.57 16.21 36.99
C GLU A 404 9.32 14.72 37.31
N HIS A 405 8.58 13.98 36.48
CA HIS A 405 8.20 12.59 36.71
C HIS A 405 9.11 11.56 36.02
N THR A 406 10.36 11.94 35.72
CA THR A 406 11.34 11.05 35.07
C THR A 406 11.59 9.77 35.87
N ASN A 407 11.44 9.81 37.19
CA ASN A 407 11.52 8.65 38.08
C ASN A 407 10.54 7.52 37.70
N VAL A 408 9.34 7.86 37.19
CA VAL A 408 8.35 6.87 36.75
C VAL A 408 8.86 6.11 35.51
N ARG A 409 9.45 6.83 34.55
CA ARG A 409 10.06 6.23 33.37
C ARG A 409 11.24 5.32 33.74
N GLU A 410 12.13 5.78 34.61
CA GLU A 410 13.29 4.98 35.03
C GLU A 410 12.86 3.67 35.72
N LYS A 411 11.81 3.71 36.54
CA LYS A 411 11.22 2.50 37.13
C LYS A 411 10.72 1.51 36.08
N LEU A 412 10.03 1.98 35.04
CA LEU A 412 9.58 1.14 33.93
C LEU A 412 10.77 0.50 33.19
N PHE A 413 11.87 1.25 33.00
CA PHE A 413 13.09 0.73 32.38
C PHE A 413 13.81 -0.31 33.24
N ASN A 414 13.71 -0.20 34.57
CA ASN A 414 14.31 -1.14 35.51
C ASN A 414 13.41 -2.34 35.85
N GLY A 415 12.12 -2.30 35.46
CA GLY A 415 11.14 -3.30 35.87
C GLY A 415 10.69 -3.16 37.32
N GLU A 416 10.89 -1.98 37.92
CA GLU A 416 10.44 -1.67 39.27
C GLU A 416 8.92 -1.37 39.27
N PRO A 417 8.10 -2.07 40.06
CA PRO A 417 6.66 -1.85 40.06
C PRO A 417 6.27 -0.42 40.42
N LEU A 418 5.40 0.17 39.59
CA LEU A 418 4.81 1.49 39.85
C LEU A 418 3.75 1.40 40.95
N ASN A 419 3.75 2.36 41.87
CA ASN A 419 2.66 2.55 42.83
C ASN A 419 1.47 3.30 42.20
N SER A 420 0.35 3.41 42.93
CA SER A 420 -0.88 4.04 42.44
C SER A 420 -0.72 5.51 42.04
N ASN A 421 0.13 6.28 42.73
CA ASN A 421 0.41 7.66 42.37
C ASN A 421 1.27 7.74 41.11
N GLU A 422 2.28 6.90 40.99
CA GLU A 422 3.16 6.83 39.81
C GLU A 422 2.38 6.39 38.57
N LYS A 423 1.45 5.45 38.69
CA LYS A 423 0.51 5.07 37.62
C LYS A 423 -0.35 6.26 37.20
N ARG A 424 -0.82 7.08 38.15
CA ARG A 424 -1.60 8.30 37.85
C ARG A 424 -0.75 9.34 37.11
N GLU A 425 0.50 9.54 37.51
CA GLU A 425 1.40 10.45 36.82
C GLU A 425 1.71 9.99 35.40
N PHE A 426 1.94 8.69 35.18
CA PHE A 426 2.10 8.15 33.83
C PHE A 426 0.85 8.41 32.96
N VAL A 427 -0.36 8.21 33.52
CA VAL A 427 -1.61 8.54 32.79
C VAL A 427 -1.68 10.02 32.40
N LYS A 428 -1.23 10.95 33.26
CA LYS A 428 -1.18 12.38 32.91
C LYS A 428 -0.18 12.66 31.81
N VAL A 429 1.05 12.16 31.94
CA VAL A 429 2.12 12.35 30.94
C VAL A 429 1.66 11.84 29.57
N LYS A 430 1.19 10.59 29.48
CA LYS A 430 0.72 10.04 28.20
C LYS A 430 -0.48 10.80 27.63
N PHE A 431 -1.37 11.34 28.47
CA PHE A 431 -2.52 12.14 28.02
C PHE A 431 -2.08 13.48 27.43
N HIS A 432 -1.12 14.16 28.06
CA HIS A 432 -0.53 15.38 27.50
C HIS A 432 0.16 15.10 26.16
N THR A 433 0.98 14.05 26.08
CA THR A 433 1.62 13.63 24.82
C THR A 433 0.57 13.35 23.73
N ALA A 434 -0.49 12.60 24.04
CA ALA A 434 -1.54 12.29 23.08
C ALA A 434 -2.18 13.55 22.49
N ARG A 435 -2.52 14.54 23.34
CA ARG A 435 -3.11 15.81 22.89
C ARG A 435 -2.17 16.63 22.01
N GLU A 436 -0.88 16.68 22.34
CA GLU A 436 0.10 17.40 21.53
C GLU A 436 0.28 16.76 20.15
N VAL A 437 0.36 15.43 20.10
CA VAL A 437 0.46 14.68 18.84
C VAL A 437 -0.82 14.83 18.02
N GLU A 438 -2.00 14.77 18.63
CA GLU A 438 -3.29 14.97 17.96
C GLU A 438 -3.42 16.37 17.34
N HIS A 439 -3.04 17.42 18.08
CA HIS A 439 -2.99 18.77 17.53
C HIS A 439 -2.03 18.86 16.34
N TYR A 440 -0.83 18.26 16.47
CA TYR A 440 0.14 18.28 15.38
C TYR A 440 -0.34 17.53 14.13
N GLN A 441 -0.96 16.36 14.30
CA GLN A 441 -1.60 15.61 13.20
C GLN A 441 -2.63 16.48 12.48
N HIS A 442 -3.52 17.14 13.23
CA HIS A 442 -4.53 18.01 12.64
C HIS A 442 -3.94 19.20 11.88
N ASP A 443 -2.87 19.81 12.39
CA ASP A 443 -2.17 20.90 11.70
C ASP A 443 -1.57 20.43 10.38
N VAL A 444 -0.96 19.24 10.35
CA VAL A 444 -0.39 18.66 9.13
C VAL A 444 -1.50 18.31 8.13
N LEU A 445 -2.58 17.69 8.57
CA LEU A 445 -3.73 17.34 7.72
C LEU A 445 -4.41 18.56 7.12
N ASN A 446 -4.66 19.61 7.93
CA ASN A 446 -5.23 20.85 7.43
C ASN A 446 -4.30 21.50 6.39
N ARG A 447 -2.98 21.40 6.59
CA ARG A 447 -1.99 21.88 5.61
C ARG A 447 -2.01 21.07 4.32
N MET A 448 -2.16 19.74 4.38
CA MET A 448 -2.33 18.92 3.19
C MET A 448 -3.55 19.35 2.39
N ILE A 449 -4.71 19.53 3.05
CA ILE A 449 -5.94 20.02 2.43
C ILE A 449 -5.73 21.37 1.77
N ASN A 450 -5.16 22.34 2.50
CA ASN A 450 -4.92 23.69 1.99
C ASN A 450 -3.97 23.72 0.79
N LYS A 451 -2.99 22.81 0.75
CA LYS A 451 -2.03 22.68 -0.36
C LYS A 451 -2.53 21.78 -1.49
N GLY A 452 -3.69 21.13 -1.35
CA GLY A 452 -4.21 20.19 -2.34
C GLY A 452 -3.43 18.87 -2.45
N VAL A 453 -2.67 18.50 -1.41
CA VAL A 453 -1.89 17.26 -1.37
C VAL A 453 -2.82 16.07 -1.19
N SER A 454 -2.71 15.10 -2.08
CA SER A 454 -3.52 13.88 -2.02
C SER A 454 -2.92 12.82 -1.09
N LEU A 455 -3.74 11.86 -0.65
CA LEU A 455 -3.32 10.76 0.23
C LEU A 455 -3.81 9.43 -0.37
N VAL A 456 -2.90 8.48 -0.57
CA VAL A 456 -3.24 7.15 -1.10
C VAL A 456 -3.29 6.11 0.01
N ALA A 457 -4.42 5.42 0.10
CA ALA A 457 -4.65 4.33 1.05
C ALA A 457 -4.22 2.97 0.48
N LEU A 458 -3.57 2.16 1.32
CA LEU A 458 -2.96 0.88 0.95
C LEU A 458 -3.28 -0.19 2.02
N PRO A 459 -4.55 -0.56 2.22
CA PRO A 459 -4.99 -1.31 3.40
C PRO A 459 -4.20 -2.60 3.69
N SER A 460 -4.01 -3.47 2.70
CA SER A 460 -3.26 -4.73 2.87
C SER A 460 -1.79 -4.50 3.19
N SER A 461 -1.14 -3.57 2.50
CA SER A 461 0.24 -3.19 2.79
C SER A 461 0.36 -2.64 4.22
N ASN A 462 -0.54 -1.72 4.57
CA ASN A 462 -0.57 -1.07 5.87
C ASN A 462 -0.73 -2.08 7.01
N ASN A 463 -1.67 -3.02 6.90
CA ASN A 463 -1.87 -4.03 7.95
C ASN A 463 -0.68 -5.02 8.03
N LYS A 464 -0.22 -5.55 6.89
CA LYS A 464 0.82 -6.61 6.87
C LYS A 464 2.23 -6.10 7.16
N LEU A 465 2.58 -4.91 6.70
CA LEU A 465 3.96 -4.43 6.72
C LEU A 465 4.28 -3.50 7.89
N THR A 466 3.30 -2.74 8.38
CA THR A 466 3.56 -1.69 9.39
C THR A 466 3.39 -2.20 10.80
N THR A 467 2.44 -3.12 11.02
CA THR A 467 2.02 -3.59 12.35
C THR A 467 1.62 -2.46 13.31
N SER A 468 1.34 -1.27 12.79
CA SER A 468 1.05 -0.06 13.56
C SER A 468 -0.41 0.00 14.07
N PHE A 469 -1.26 -0.88 13.56
CA PHE A 469 -2.63 -1.12 14.01
C PHE A 469 -2.93 -2.62 13.98
N GLU A 470 -3.87 -3.05 14.82
CA GLU A 470 -4.08 -4.48 15.10
C GLU A 470 -4.85 -5.17 13.97
N ASP A 471 -5.87 -4.50 13.41
CA ASP A 471 -6.73 -5.08 12.38
C ASP A 471 -7.11 -4.03 11.30
N TYR A 472 -7.44 -4.49 10.10
CA TYR A 472 -7.98 -3.67 9.01
C TYR A 472 -9.12 -2.73 9.42
N LYS A 473 -9.94 -3.10 10.41
CA LYS A 473 -11.01 -2.21 10.90
C LYS A 473 -10.52 -0.90 11.51
N ASP A 474 -9.25 -0.83 11.90
CA ASP A 474 -8.60 0.38 12.42
C ASP A 474 -8.02 1.28 11.33
N HIS A 475 -8.14 0.88 10.05
CA HIS A 475 -7.59 1.65 8.95
C HIS A 475 -8.32 3.02 8.80
N PRO A 476 -7.60 4.16 8.75
CA PRO A 476 -8.17 5.51 8.92
C PRO A 476 -8.85 6.10 7.67
N PHE A 477 -9.14 5.28 6.65
CA PHE A 477 -9.60 5.74 5.34
C PHE A 477 -10.85 6.62 5.43
N SER A 478 -11.89 6.15 6.11
CA SER A 478 -13.15 6.89 6.25
C SER A 478 -13.00 8.18 7.05
N TRP A 479 -12.04 8.23 7.98
CA TRP A 479 -11.76 9.46 8.71
C TRP A 479 -11.09 10.48 7.80
N TRP A 480 -10.13 10.06 6.97
CA TRP A 480 -9.55 10.93 5.95
C TRP A 480 -10.59 11.44 4.93
N GLU A 481 -11.52 10.58 4.51
CA GLU A 481 -12.62 10.94 3.61
C GLU A 481 -13.51 12.02 4.24
N LYS A 482 -13.96 11.80 5.48
CA LYS A 482 -14.78 12.76 6.24
C LYS A 482 -14.04 14.07 6.52
N LYS A 483 -12.72 14.02 6.69
CA LYS A 483 -11.87 15.21 6.89
C LYS A 483 -11.74 16.04 5.60
N GLY A 484 -12.07 15.48 4.44
CA GLY A 484 -12.04 16.16 3.15
C GLY A 484 -10.69 16.07 2.44
N LEU A 485 -9.87 15.07 2.75
CA LEU A 485 -8.65 14.81 1.99
C LEU A 485 -8.99 14.30 0.58
N LYS A 486 -8.16 14.67 -0.40
CA LYS A 486 -8.21 14.06 -1.73
C LYS A 486 -7.58 12.67 -1.63
N LEU A 487 -8.39 11.63 -1.78
CA LEU A 487 -7.95 10.24 -1.59
C LEU A 487 -7.67 9.52 -2.91
N GLY A 488 -6.76 8.55 -2.83
CA GLY A 488 -6.56 7.49 -3.82
C GLY A 488 -6.55 6.11 -3.14
N VAL A 489 -6.65 5.04 -3.93
CA VAL A 489 -6.49 3.67 -3.46
C VAL A 489 -5.41 3.02 -4.32
N GLY A 490 -4.51 2.28 -3.69
CA GLY A 490 -3.60 1.43 -4.42
C GLY A 490 -3.39 0.08 -3.75
N THR A 491 -2.59 -0.75 -4.41
CA THR A 491 -2.34 -2.13 -3.98
C THR A 491 -0.92 -2.38 -3.51
N ASP A 492 -0.02 -1.42 -3.70
CA ASP A 492 1.41 -1.51 -3.38
C ASP A 492 2.09 -2.65 -4.17
N ASN A 493 2.17 -3.84 -3.61
CA ASN A 493 2.77 -5.02 -4.24
C ASN A 493 1.77 -6.18 -4.22
N TYR A 494 0.69 -6.09 -5.02
CA TYR A 494 -0.52 -6.91 -4.85
C TYR A 494 -0.29 -8.42 -4.91
N VAL A 495 0.64 -8.88 -5.77
CA VAL A 495 1.00 -10.29 -5.87
C VAL A 495 1.68 -10.70 -4.57
N THR A 496 2.71 -9.97 -4.16
CA THR A 496 3.45 -10.28 -2.93
C THR A 496 2.60 -10.17 -1.68
N LEU A 497 1.68 -9.22 -1.62
CA LEU A 497 0.79 -9.00 -0.48
C LEU A 497 -0.46 -9.89 -0.51
N ASN A 498 -0.58 -10.81 -1.49
CA ASN A 498 -1.70 -11.72 -1.63
C ASN A 498 -3.07 -11.00 -1.64
N THR A 499 -3.18 -9.95 -2.44
CA THR A 499 -4.40 -9.15 -2.61
C THR A 499 -4.61 -8.81 -4.09
N ASN A 500 -5.54 -7.91 -4.40
CA ASN A 500 -5.74 -7.27 -5.70
C ASN A 500 -6.56 -5.99 -5.52
N TYR A 501 -6.69 -5.18 -6.57
CA TYR A 501 -7.36 -3.89 -6.49
C TYR A 501 -8.80 -3.97 -5.95
N ILE A 502 -9.61 -4.91 -6.45
CA ILE A 502 -11.00 -5.05 -5.98
C ILE A 502 -11.04 -5.53 -4.53
N GLN A 503 -10.12 -6.39 -4.12
CA GLN A 503 -10.01 -6.82 -2.74
C GLN A 503 -9.67 -5.65 -1.81
N GLU A 504 -8.80 -4.71 -2.21
CA GLU A 504 -8.56 -3.49 -1.43
C GLU A 504 -9.85 -2.65 -1.27
N LEU A 505 -10.69 -2.55 -2.32
CA LEU A 505 -11.99 -1.90 -2.21
C LEU A 505 -12.93 -2.61 -1.23
N LEU A 506 -12.96 -3.94 -1.26
CA LEU A 506 -13.77 -4.73 -0.31
C LEU A 506 -13.28 -4.55 1.12
N ILE A 507 -11.97 -4.55 1.34
CA ILE A 507 -11.36 -4.31 2.65
C ILE A 507 -11.81 -2.95 3.19
N LEU A 508 -11.67 -1.87 2.41
CA LEU A 508 -12.12 -0.53 2.80
C LEU A 508 -13.61 -0.49 3.13
N LEU A 509 -14.44 -1.17 2.34
CA LEU A 509 -15.88 -1.23 2.55
C LEU A 509 -16.27 -2.00 3.82
N PHE A 510 -15.52 -3.06 4.16
CA PHE A 510 -15.79 -3.91 5.34
C PHE A 510 -15.21 -3.31 6.62
N THR A 511 -14.16 -2.49 6.52
CA THR A 511 -13.57 -1.73 7.63
C THR A 511 -14.56 -0.72 8.22
N ASP A 512 -15.36 -0.03 7.39
CA ASP A 512 -16.33 0.96 7.86
C ASP A 512 -17.70 0.83 7.16
N PRO A 513 -18.43 -0.26 7.42
CA PRO A 513 -19.63 -0.62 6.69
C PRO A 513 -20.81 0.31 6.99
N ASP A 514 -20.74 1.07 8.10
CA ASP A 514 -21.81 1.97 8.55
C ASP A 514 -21.64 3.40 8.05
N ASN A 515 -20.42 3.83 7.72
CA ASN A 515 -20.18 5.21 7.31
C ASN A 515 -19.64 5.35 5.89
N LEU A 516 -18.86 4.40 5.39
CA LEU A 516 -18.34 4.47 4.03
C LEU A 516 -19.43 4.06 3.04
N LYS A 517 -19.84 5.01 2.19
CA LYS A 517 -20.81 4.77 1.12
C LYS A 517 -20.15 4.09 -0.06
N ILE A 518 -20.81 3.11 -0.67
CA ILE A 518 -20.33 2.43 -1.88
C ILE A 518 -20.07 3.45 -3.00
N THR A 519 -20.96 4.44 -3.19
CA THR A 519 -20.74 5.49 -4.20
C THR A 519 -19.53 6.36 -3.89
N LYS A 520 -19.21 6.62 -2.61
CA LYS A 520 -18.01 7.38 -2.26
C LYS A 520 -16.74 6.61 -2.57
N LEU A 521 -16.72 5.31 -2.27
CA LEU A 521 -15.62 4.45 -2.66
C LEU A 521 -15.45 4.40 -4.19
N LEU A 522 -16.54 4.30 -4.96
CA LEU A 522 -16.49 4.38 -6.44
C LEU A 522 -15.98 5.73 -6.95
N MET A 523 -16.34 6.85 -6.32
CA MET A 523 -15.81 8.18 -6.67
C MET A 523 -14.29 8.21 -6.51
N VAL A 524 -13.77 7.72 -5.38
CA VAL A 524 -12.33 7.66 -5.10
C VAL A 524 -11.64 6.73 -6.10
N ALA A 525 -12.11 5.49 -6.22
CA ALA A 525 -11.47 4.46 -7.04
C ALA A 525 -11.45 4.78 -8.55
N THR A 526 -12.40 5.58 -9.05
CA THR A 526 -12.49 5.95 -10.47
C THR A 526 -12.06 7.38 -10.79
N GLY A 527 -11.74 8.18 -9.76
CA GLY A 527 -11.49 9.61 -9.88
C GLY A 527 -12.70 10.44 -10.33
N GLU A 528 -13.91 9.87 -10.37
CA GLU A 528 -15.11 10.56 -10.82
C GLU A 528 -15.72 11.44 -9.72
N THR A 529 -15.84 12.73 -9.99
CA THR A 529 -16.38 13.71 -9.02
C THR A 529 -17.87 14.00 -9.24
N LYS A 530 -18.44 13.68 -10.42
CA LYS A 530 -19.84 13.94 -10.75
C LYS A 530 -20.73 12.80 -10.27
N ARG A 531 -21.32 12.96 -9.09
CA ARG A 531 -22.27 11.99 -8.53
C ARG A 531 -23.41 11.57 -9.49
N PRO A 532 -24.06 12.48 -10.25
CA PRO A 532 -25.11 12.07 -11.19
C PRO A 532 -24.62 11.12 -12.28
N TYR A 533 -23.36 11.26 -12.72
CA TYR A 533 -22.78 10.36 -13.71
C TYR A 533 -22.55 8.96 -13.12
N LEU A 534 -22.02 8.85 -11.89
CA LEU A 534 -21.93 7.56 -11.21
C LEU A 534 -23.30 6.91 -11.01
N SER A 535 -24.33 7.69 -10.64
CA SER A 535 -25.71 7.18 -10.55
C SER A 535 -26.17 6.59 -11.89
N GLN A 536 -25.90 7.26 -13.00
CA GLN A 536 -26.19 6.74 -14.33
C GLN A 536 -25.44 5.43 -14.62
N LEU A 537 -24.16 5.33 -14.24
CA LEU A 537 -23.37 4.11 -14.43
C LEU A 537 -23.91 2.95 -13.60
N LEU A 538 -24.32 3.19 -12.34
CA LEU A 538 -24.99 2.19 -11.52
C LEU A 538 -26.28 1.69 -12.17
N TRP A 539 -27.09 2.59 -12.72
CA TRP A 539 -28.29 2.20 -13.48
C TRP A 539 -27.97 1.35 -14.72
N LYS A 540 -26.89 1.65 -15.44
CA LYS A 540 -26.47 0.85 -16.60
C LYS A 540 -26.09 -0.59 -16.24
N MET A 541 -25.64 -0.85 -15.01
CA MET A 541 -25.32 -2.21 -14.57
C MET A 541 -26.54 -3.14 -14.49
N ARG A 542 -27.76 -2.59 -14.52
CA ARG A 542 -29.01 -3.38 -14.53
C ARG A 542 -29.41 -3.87 -15.92
N GLY A 543 -28.78 -3.34 -16.98
CA GLY A 543 -29.14 -3.54 -18.38
C GLY A 543 -28.47 -4.75 -19.01
#